data_AF-A0A9W6V2B7-F1
#
_entry.id   AF-A0A9W6V2B7-F1
#
_cell.length_a   1.000
_cell.length_b   1.000
_cell.length_c   1.000
_cell.angle_alpha   90.00
_cell.angle_beta   90.00
_cell.angle_gamma   90.00
#
_symmetry.space_group_name_H-M   'P 1'
#
loop_
_entity.id
_entity.type
_entity.pdbx_description
1 polymer ?
#
loop_
_entity_poly.entity_id
_entity_poly.type
_entity_poly.pdbx_seq_one_letter_code
_entity_poly.pdbx_strand_id
1 'polypeptide(L)'
;MAGERAGAVVRKVMTGTQLLLRLLLELASLVALAVGGYGAWPDGPVVLRVLIALVLVALAVVLWGRYAAPRRPVRNSAALWYGVQLLIWGGSVALLAFGGHPGWALGLGAVMVANTAVLWSLGEWSPAVER
;
A
#
# COMPACT_ATOMS: atom_id res chain seq x y z
N MET A 1 -1.68 -29.44 23.92
CA MET A 1 -2.61 -30.02 22.91
C MET A 1 -3.82 -29.13 22.59
N ALA A 2 -4.87 -29.01 23.40
CA ALA A 2 -6.06 -28.20 23.05
C ALA A 2 -5.80 -26.68 23.03
N GLY A 3 -5.06 -26.14 24.02
CA GLY A 3 -4.70 -24.72 24.08
C GLY A 3 -3.75 -24.25 22.96
N GLU A 4 -2.80 -25.10 22.54
CA GLU A 4 -1.89 -24.81 21.42
C GLU A 4 -2.64 -24.72 20.08
N ARG A 5 -3.62 -25.61 19.87
CA ARG A 5 -4.47 -25.57 18.67
C ARG A 5 -5.32 -24.30 18.63
N ALA A 6 -5.91 -23.90 19.77
CA ALA A 6 -6.69 -22.66 19.86
C ALA A 6 -5.82 -21.43 19.56
N GLY A 7 -4.61 -21.34 20.14
CA GLY A 7 -3.67 -20.25 19.87
C GLY A 7 -3.24 -20.17 18.40
N ALA A 8 -3.01 -21.31 17.76
CA ALA A 8 -2.67 -21.37 16.33
C ALA A 8 -3.82 -20.87 15.44
N VAL A 9 -5.07 -21.22 15.75
CA VAL A 9 -6.25 -20.76 15.00
C VAL A 9 -6.42 -19.24 15.14
N VAL A 10 -6.31 -18.70 16.35
CA VAL A 10 -6.44 -17.25 16.59
C VAL A 10 -5.38 -16.48 15.81
N ARG A 11 -4.12 -16.92 15.84
CA ARG A 11 -3.03 -16.31 15.06
C ARG A 11 -3.34 -16.32 13.57
N LYS A 12 -3.77 -17.47 13.03
CA LYS A 12 -4.10 -17.61 11.61
C LYS A 12 -5.23 -16.67 11.17
N VAL A 13 -6.29 -16.57 11.97
CA VAL A 13 -7.42 -15.66 11.70
C VAL A 13 -6.95 -14.21 11.72
N MET A 14 -6.18 -13.83 12.75
CA MET A 14 -5.65 -12.47 12.88
C MET A 14 -4.74 -12.10 11.69
N THR A 15 -3.82 -12.98 11.29
CA THR A 15 -2.98 -12.78 10.10
C THR A 15 -3.85 -12.59 8.85
N GLY A 16 -4.82 -13.47 8.61
CA GLY A 16 -5.72 -13.37 7.47
C GLY A 16 -6.48 -12.05 7.42
N THR A 17 -7.02 -11.60 8.55
CA THR A 17 -7.71 -10.30 8.67
C THR A 17 -6.78 -9.13 8.36
N GLN A 18 -5.54 -9.15 8.86
CA GLN A 18 -4.58 -8.07 8.63
C GLN A 18 -4.10 -8.03 7.17
N LEU A 19 -3.98 -9.19 6.51
CA LEU A 19 -3.66 -9.26 5.08
C LEU A 19 -4.84 -8.79 4.21
N LEU A 20 -6.08 -9.09 4.60
CA LEU A 20 -7.26 -8.54 3.92
C LEU A 20 -7.32 -7.02 4.06
N LEU A 21 -7.12 -6.51 5.28
CA LEU A 21 -7.05 -5.06 5.51
C LEU A 21 -5.94 -4.44 4.67
N ARG A 22 -4.78 -5.10 4.59
CA ARG A 22 -3.68 -4.65 3.76
C ARG A 22 -4.05 -4.54 2.29
N LEU A 23 -4.72 -5.55 1.73
CA LEU A 23 -5.23 -5.49 0.36
C LEU A 23 -6.18 -4.29 0.16
N LEU A 24 -7.09 -4.05 1.10
CA LEU A 24 -8.00 -2.91 1.03
C LEU A 24 -7.25 -1.58 1.06
N LEU A 25 -6.18 -1.47 1.85
CA LEU A 25 -5.32 -0.27 1.88
C LEU A 25 -4.53 -0.08 0.60
N GLU A 26 -4.09 -1.16 -0.06
CA GLU A 26 -3.44 -1.09 -1.37
C GLU A 26 -4.42 -0.58 -2.43
N LEU A 27 -5.66 -1.09 -2.44
CA LEU A 27 -6.72 -0.58 -3.32
C LEU A 27 -7.06 0.89 -3.01
N ALA A 28 -7.17 1.25 -1.73
CA ALA A 28 -7.41 2.62 -1.30
C ALA A 28 -6.29 3.56 -1.73
N SER A 29 -5.03 3.09 -1.72
CA SER A 29 -3.88 3.85 -2.22
C SER A 29 -4.01 4.15 -3.72
N LEU A 30 -4.48 3.20 -4.53
CA LEU A 30 -4.72 3.46 -5.96
C LEU A 30 -5.80 4.52 -6.17
N VAL A 31 -6.88 4.48 -5.39
CA VAL A 31 -7.93 5.50 -5.42
C VAL A 31 -7.37 6.86 -4.98
N ALA A 32 -6.55 6.87 -3.92
CA ALA A 32 -5.90 8.07 -3.41
C ALA A 32 -4.98 8.71 -4.45
N LEU A 33 -4.20 7.93 -5.19
CA LEU A 33 -3.37 8.41 -6.30
C LEU A 33 -4.22 9.02 -7.42
N ALA A 34 -5.34 8.38 -7.78
CA ALA A 34 -6.23 8.89 -8.82
C ALA A 34 -6.89 10.21 -8.41
N VAL A 35 -7.52 10.24 -7.22
CA VAL A 35 -8.23 11.42 -6.70
C VAL A 35 -7.27 12.56 -6.39
N GLY A 36 -6.19 12.27 -5.66
CA GLY A 36 -5.17 13.25 -5.32
C GLY A 36 -4.42 13.75 -6.55
N GLY A 37 -4.07 12.86 -7.49
CA GLY A 37 -3.44 13.21 -8.76
C GLY A 37 -4.32 14.11 -9.65
N TYR A 38 -5.62 13.81 -9.74
CA TYR A 38 -6.57 14.68 -10.44
C TYR A 38 -6.74 16.03 -9.73
N GLY A 39 -6.70 16.04 -8.39
CA GLY A 39 -6.82 17.24 -7.56
C GLY A 39 -5.56 18.09 -7.46
N ALA A 40 -4.38 17.57 -7.82
CA ALA A 40 -3.09 18.24 -7.64
C ALA A 40 -2.91 19.50 -8.50
N TRP A 41 -3.66 19.62 -9.60
CA TRP A 41 -3.64 20.82 -10.45
C TRP A 41 -5.07 21.26 -10.80
N PRO A 42 -5.75 21.98 -9.88
CA PRO A 42 -7.17 22.32 -10.03
C PRO A 42 -7.50 23.12 -11.29
N ASP A 43 -6.64 24.07 -11.65
CA ASP A 43 -6.82 25.00 -12.78
C ASP A 43 -6.33 24.44 -14.13
N GLY A 44 -5.82 23.20 -14.14
CA GLY A 44 -5.29 22.57 -15.34
C GLY A 44 -6.36 22.06 -16.32
N PRO A 45 -6.00 21.85 -17.60
CA PRO A 45 -6.90 21.20 -18.56
C PRO A 45 -7.36 19.84 -18.06
N VAL A 46 -8.67 19.57 -18.13
CA VAL A 46 -9.29 18.32 -17.63
C VAL A 46 -8.59 17.08 -18.19
N VAL A 47 -8.27 17.09 -19.48
CA VAL A 47 -7.58 15.97 -20.15
C VAL A 47 -6.23 15.66 -19.48
N LEU A 48 -5.43 16.67 -19.17
CA LEU A 48 -4.13 16.47 -18.52
C LEU A 48 -4.29 15.95 -17.09
N ARG A 49 -5.27 16.46 -16.35
CA ARG A 49 -5.56 15.99 -14.99
C ARG A 49 -5.98 14.51 -14.95
N VAL A 50 -6.84 14.11 -15.90
CA VAL A 50 -7.24 12.70 -16.07
C VAL A 50 -6.04 11.84 -16.45
N LEU A 51 -5.20 12.30 -17.39
CA LEU A 51 -3.99 11.57 -17.79
C LEU A 51 -3.03 11.39 -16.61
N ILE A 52 -2.81 12.41 -15.79
CA ILE A 52 -1.98 12.32 -14.58
C ILE A 52 -2.52 11.23 -13.63
N ALA A 53 -3.83 11.28 -13.33
CA ALA A 53 -4.47 10.29 -12.46
C ALA A 53 -4.30 8.86 -12.98
N LEU A 54 -4.52 8.64 -14.28
CA LEU A 54 -4.36 7.32 -14.90
C LEU A 54 -2.90 6.84 -14.91
N VAL A 55 -1.96 7.72 -15.23
CA VAL A 55 -0.52 7.40 -15.25
C VAL A 55 -0.03 7.03 -13.85
N LEU A 56 -0.43 7.77 -12.81
CA LEU A 56 -0.03 7.44 -11.43
C LEU A 56 -0.54 6.07 -10.99
N VAL A 57 -1.80 5.75 -11.29
CA VAL A 57 -2.38 4.41 -10.99
C VAL A 57 -1.64 3.32 -11.77
N ALA A 58 -1.42 3.52 -13.07
CA ALA A 58 -0.73 2.54 -13.91
C ALA A 58 0.70 2.28 -13.42
N LEU A 59 1.45 3.33 -13.06
CA LEU A 59 2.79 3.21 -12.51
C LEU A 59 2.78 2.44 -11.18
N ALA A 60 1.85 2.74 -10.28
CA ALA A 60 1.75 2.02 -9.00
C ALA A 60 1.48 0.53 -9.20
N VAL A 61 0.54 0.17 -10.08
CA VAL A 61 0.23 -1.23 -10.41
C VAL A 61 1.44 -1.93 -11.02
N VAL A 62 2.15 -1.29 -11.95
CA VAL A 62 3.36 -1.85 -12.57
C VAL A 62 4.47 -2.04 -11.55
N LEU A 63 4.71 -1.07 -10.67
CA LEU A 63 5.74 -1.15 -9.64
C LEU A 63 5.44 -2.25 -8.62
N TRP A 64 4.21 -2.34 -8.12
CA TRP A 64 3.81 -3.45 -7.25
C TRP A 64 3.89 -4.80 -7.96
N GLY A 65 3.40 -4.91 -9.21
CA GLY A 65 3.52 -6.14 -9.99
C GLY A 65 4.98 -6.55 -10.25
N ARG A 66 5.89 -5.57 -10.38
CA ARG A 66 7.30 -5.82 -10.66
C ARG A 66 8.12 -6.22 -9.43
N TYR A 67 7.82 -5.61 -8.28
CA TYR A 67 8.65 -5.66 -7.08
C TYR A 67 7.97 -6.31 -5.87
N ALA A 68 6.64 -6.38 -5.82
CA ALA A 68 5.88 -6.94 -4.70
C ALA A 68 5.08 -8.22 -5.07
N ALA A 69 5.18 -8.70 -6.31
CA ALA A 69 4.46 -9.91 -6.74
C ALA A 69 5.04 -11.18 -6.07
N PRO A 70 4.20 -12.04 -5.45
CA PRO A 70 4.65 -13.25 -4.74
C PRO A 70 5.45 -14.24 -5.59
N ARG A 71 5.21 -14.27 -6.90
CA ARG A 71 5.82 -15.23 -7.85
C ARG A 71 7.09 -14.73 -8.53
N ARG A 72 7.51 -13.50 -8.26
CA ARG A 72 8.84 -13.04 -8.66
C ARG A 72 9.66 -12.89 -7.38
N PRO A 73 10.65 -13.76 -7.11
CA PRO A 73 11.64 -13.43 -6.10
C PRO A 73 12.18 -12.06 -6.46
N VAL A 74 12.14 -11.14 -5.50
CA VAL A 74 12.67 -9.80 -5.68
C VAL A 74 14.18 -9.99 -5.73
N ARG A 75 14.69 -10.29 -6.93
CA ARG A 75 16.11 -10.52 -7.21
C ARG A 75 16.88 -9.33 -6.62
N ASN A 76 17.51 -9.57 -5.48
CA ASN A 76 18.68 -8.87 -4.96
C ASN A 76 18.48 -7.54 -4.21
N SER A 77 17.26 -7.07 -3.87
CA SER A 77 17.17 -5.84 -3.05
C SER A 77 15.88 -5.67 -2.25
N ALA A 78 15.95 -5.95 -0.94
CA ALA A 78 14.92 -5.56 0.02
C ALA A 78 14.70 -4.03 0.04
N ALA A 79 15.74 -3.25 -0.24
CA ALA A 79 15.66 -1.79 -0.30
C ALA A 79 14.70 -1.31 -1.42
N LEU A 80 14.72 -1.97 -2.59
CA LEU A 80 13.76 -1.65 -3.66
C LEU A 80 12.32 -1.97 -3.26
N TRP A 81 12.11 -3.09 -2.56
CA TRP A 81 10.78 -3.45 -2.06
C TRP A 81 10.25 -2.39 -1.09
N TYR A 82 11.04 -2.00 -0.08
CA TYR A 82 10.66 -0.94 0.86
C TYR A 82 10.48 0.41 0.17
N GLY A 83 11.36 0.75 -0.77
CA GLY A 83 11.30 1.98 -1.54
C GLY A 83 10.01 2.10 -2.34
N VAL A 84 9.57 1.04 -3.00
CA VAL A 84 8.30 1.01 -3.75
C VAL A 84 7.10 1.19 -2.82
N GLN A 85 7.09 0.52 -1.67
CA GLN A 85 6.00 0.67 -0.69
C GLN A 85 5.93 2.12 -0.19
N LEU A 86 7.07 2.68 0.22
CA LEU A 86 7.14 4.06 0.70
C LEU A 86 6.74 5.06 -0.38
N LEU A 87 7.17 4.84 -1.62
CA LEU A 87 6.84 5.72 -2.74
C LEU A 87 5.33 5.72 -3.02
N ILE A 88 4.71 4.55 -3.13
CA ILE A 88 3.29 4.45 -3.50
C ILE A 88 2.42 4.94 -2.35
N TRP A 89 2.70 4.52 -1.12
CA TRP A 89 1.91 4.91 0.04
C TRP A 89 2.13 6.35 0.46
N GLY A 90 3.39 6.76 0.56
CA GLY A 90 3.76 8.14 0.87
C GLY A 90 3.22 9.08 -0.21
N GLY A 91 3.35 8.70 -1.49
CA GLY A 91 2.77 9.43 -2.61
C GLY A 91 1.25 9.53 -2.54
N SER A 92 0.55 8.45 -2.17
CA SER A 92 -0.91 8.43 -1.99
C SER A 92 -1.35 9.41 -0.90
N VAL A 93 -0.71 9.36 0.27
CA VAL A 93 -1.02 10.25 1.40
C VAL A 93 -0.69 11.69 1.04
N ALA A 94 0.48 11.95 0.45
CA ALA A 94 0.91 13.28 0.04
C ALA A 94 -0.03 13.88 -1.00
N LEU A 95 -0.39 13.13 -2.04
CA LEU A 95 -1.30 13.61 -3.08
C LEU A 95 -2.72 13.86 -2.57
N LEU A 96 -3.22 13.06 -1.63
CA LEU A 96 -4.48 13.38 -0.96
C LEU A 96 -4.39 14.69 -0.18
N ALA A 97 -3.30 14.90 0.57
CA ALA A 97 -3.11 16.13 1.33
C ALA A 97 -3.02 17.37 0.43
N PHE A 98 -2.18 17.33 -0.62
CA PHE A 98 -2.03 18.42 -1.58
C PHE A 98 -3.25 18.61 -2.48
N GLY A 99 -3.97 17.54 -2.80
CA GLY A 99 -5.20 17.56 -3.57
C GLY A 99 -6.43 18.01 -2.78
N GLY A 100 -6.27 18.54 -1.56
CA GLY A 100 -7.37 19.12 -0.77
C GLY A 100 -8.14 18.15 0.12
N HIS A 101 -7.63 16.94 0.35
CA HIS A 101 -8.28 15.90 1.16
C HIS A 101 -7.45 15.52 2.41
N PRO A 102 -7.08 16.47 3.30
CA PRO A 102 -6.17 16.21 4.40
C PRO A 102 -6.72 15.20 5.42
N GLY A 103 -8.03 15.20 5.68
CA GLY A 103 -8.65 14.21 6.57
C GLY A 103 -8.50 12.77 6.05
N TRP A 104 -8.62 12.58 4.74
CA TRP A 104 -8.44 11.27 4.12
C TRP A 104 -6.98 10.85 4.12
N ALA A 105 -6.06 11.80 3.88
CA ALA A 105 -4.63 11.56 3.97
C ALA A 105 -4.23 11.07 5.38
N LEU A 106 -4.71 11.74 6.43
CA LEU A 106 -4.46 11.35 7.82
C LEU A 106 -5.05 9.97 8.13
N GLY A 107 -6.30 9.72 7.74
CA GLY A 107 -6.96 8.42 7.97
C GLY A 107 -6.23 7.27 7.27
N LEU A 108 -5.93 7.43 5.98
CA LEU A 108 -5.21 6.43 5.19
C LEU A 108 -3.83 6.15 5.79
N GLY A 109 -3.06 7.22 6.06
CA GLY A 109 -1.72 7.11 6.65
C GLY A 109 -1.72 6.43 8.01
N ALA A 110 -2.62 6.82 8.92
CA ALA A 110 -2.72 6.25 10.25
C ALA A 110 -3.06 4.75 10.21
N VAL A 111 -4.04 4.35 9.41
CA VAL A 111 -4.43 2.94 9.29
C VAL A 111 -3.33 2.11 8.63
N MET A 112 -2.60 2.66 7.65
CA MET A 112 -1.45 1.98 7.03
C MET A 112 -0.29 1.77 8.00
N VAL A 113 0.04 2.77 8.82
CA VAL A 113 1.08 2.65 9.85
C VAL A 113 0.67 1.59 10.87
N ALA A 114 -0.56 1.63 11.37
CA ALA A 114 -1.06 0.66 12.35
C ALA A 114 -1.05 -0.77 11.78
N ASN A 115 -1.60 -0.98 10.58
CA ASN A 115 -1.61 -2.28 9.91
C ASN A 115 -0.19 -2.80 9.69
N THR A 116 0.73 -1.96 9.24
CA THR A 116 2.14 -2.33 9.02
C THR A 116 2.82 -2.72 10.33
N ALA A 117 2.59 -1.98 11.42
CA ALA A 117 3.13 -2.32 12.75
C ALA A 117 2.61 -3.68 13.26
N VAL A 118 1.33 -3.99 13.03
CA VAL A 118 0.75 -5.29 13.39
C VAL A 118 1.34 -6.40 12.52
N LEU A 119 1.41 -6.24 11.20
CA LEU A 119 2.00 -7.25 10.31
C LEU A 119 3.48 -7.50 10.61
N TRP A 120 4.21 -6.46 11.00
CA TRP A 120 5.61 -6.59 11.43
C TRP A 120 5.72 -7.39 12.72
N SER A 121 4.86 -7.15 13.72
CA SER A 121 4.86 -7.93 14.97
C SER A 121 4.44 -9.40 14.78
N LEU A 122 3.71 -9.69 13.69
CA LEU A 122 3.35 -11.05 13.29
C LEU A 122 4.41 -11.76 12.45
N GLY A 123 5.48 -11.07 12.03
CA GLY A 123 6.53 -11.62 11.16
C GLY A 123 6.13 -11.71 9.68
N GLU A 124 4.96 -11.18 9.32
CA GLU A 124 4.38 -11.24 7.96
C GLU A 124 4.86 -10.07 7.08
N TRP A 125 5.53 -9.08 7.67
CA TRP A 125 6.06 -7.92 6.94
C TRP A 125 7.56 -8.07 6.65
N SER A 126 7.89 -9.01 5.76
CA SER A 126 9.26 -9.14 5.22
C SER A 126 9.24 -9.66 3.79
N PRO A 127 10.09 -9.13 2.88
CA PRO A 127 10.23 -9.71 1.56
C PRO A 127 10.93 -11.07 1.66
N ALA A 128 10.46 -12.06 0.91
CA ALA A 128 11.22 -13.30 0.69
C ALA A 128 12.45 -12.96 -0.17
N VAL A 129 13.59 -12.73 0.49
CA VAL A 129 14.86 -12.46 -0.20
C VAL A 129 15.52 -13.80 -0.52
N GLU A 130 15.47 -14.20 -1.79
CA GLU A 130 16.38 -15.23 -2.31
C GLU A 130 17.81 -14.65 -2.27
N ARG A 131 18.71 -15.32 -1.54
CA ARG A 131 20.13 -14.98 -1.49
C ARG A 131 20.88 -15.63 -2.65
#